data_AF-A9C3I4-F1
#
_entry.id   AF-A9C3I4-F1
#
_cell.length_a   1.000
_cell.length_b   1.000
_cell.length_c   1.000
_cell.angle_alpha   90.00
_cell.angle_beta   90.00
_cell.angle_gamma   90.00
#
_symmetry.space_group_name_H-M   'P 1'
#
loop_
_entity.id
_entity.type
_entity.pdbx_description
1 polymer ?
#
loop_
_entity_poly.entity_id
_entity_poly.type
_entity_poly.pdbx_seq_one_letter_code
_entity_poly.pdbx_strand_id
1 'polypeptide(L)'
;MKVKVTILREAGARSYHRGPQQEVRGELDLLHAPVPGEKRTVPVLRILGDDGKNQLFEPRLIYACAGKMKFSGLEHCDRAWHAQEWSCEFDY
;
A
#
# COMPACT_ATOMS: atom_id res chain seq x y z
N MET A 1 -12.08 -5.03 10.52
CA MET A 1 -12.88 -4.07 9.72
C MET A 1 -12.51 -4.30 8.26
N LYS A 2 -13.49 -4.61 7.40
CA LYS A 2 -13.21 -4.85 5.97
C LYS A 2 -13.06 -3.53 5.24
N VAL A 3 -12.03 -3.43 4.41
CA VAL A 3 -11.74 -2.28 3.56
C VAL A 3 -11.58 -2.70 2.10
N LYS A 4 -11.87 -1.78 1.20
CA LYS A 4 -11.54 -1.89 -0.22
C LYS A 4 -10.28 -1.07 -0.42
N VAL A 5 -9.19 -1.75 -0.77
CA VAL A 5 -7.91 -1.12 -1.06
C VAL A 5 -7.78 -1.00 -2.57
N THR A 6 -7.62 0.22 -3.02
CA THR A 6 -7.26 0.53 -4.40
C THR A 6 -5.79 0.89 -4.44
N ILE A 7 -4.99 0.08 -5.15
CA ILE A 7 -3.55 0.25 -5.32
C ILE A 7 -3.30 0.95 -6.66
N LEU A 8 -2.67 2.11 -6.62
CA LEU A 8 -2.42 2.98 -7.77
C LEU A 8 -0.95 2.93 -8.21
N ARG A 9 -0.54 1.98 -9.04
CA ARG A 9 0.88 1.84 -9.40
C ARG A 9 1.39 3.02 -10.23
N GLU A 10 2.49 3.66 -9.79
CA GLU A 10 3.16 4.70 -10.57
C GLU A 10 4.34 4.12 -11.36
N ALA A 11 4.21 4.10 -12.69
CA ALA A 11 5.30 3.75 -13.61
C ALA A 11 6.22 4.96 -13.86
N GLY A 12 6.83 5.48 -12.79
CA GLY A 12 7.99 6.38 -12.90
C GLY A 12 7.81 7.69 -13.68
N ALA A 13 6.60 8.26 -13.74
CA ALA A 13 6.38 9.56 -14.38
C ALA A 13 5.74 10.56 -13.41
N ARG A 14 6.33 11.75 -13.33
CA ARG A 14 5.74 12.93 -12.67
C ARG A 14 4.34 13.17 -13.24
N SER A 15 3.34 13.03 -12.39
CA SER A 15 1.93 13.38 -12.59
C SER A 15 1.05 12.39 -13.36
N TYR A 16 -0.10 12.11 -12.71
CA TYR A 16 -1.32 11.49 -13.20
C TYR A 16 -1.32 9.98 -13.46
N HIS A 17 -2.11 9.29 -12.63
CA HIS A 17 -2.82 8.01 -12.84
C HIS A 17 -2.59 7.37 -14.22
N ARG A 18 -1.48 6.65 -14.40
CA ARG A 18 -1.15 5.93 -15.66
C ARG A 18 -0.59 4.53 -15.42
N GLY A 19 -0.88 3.92 -14.28
CA GLY A 19 -0.63 2.49 -14.06
C GLY A 19 -1.93 1.69 -13.98
N PRO A 20 -1.85 0.35 -14.15
CA PRO A 20 -2.98 -0.53 -13.90
C PRO A 20 -3.42 -0.39 -12.44
N GLN A 21 -4.70 -0.04 -12.25
CA GLN A 21 -5.33 0.02 -10.93
C GLN A 21 -5.68 -1.41 -10.49
N GLN A 22 -5.18 -1.83 -9.34
CA GLN A 22 -5.54 -3.10 -8.74
C GLN A 22 -6.49 -2.85 -7.57
N GLU A 23 -7.63 -3.53 -7.57
CA GLU A 23 -8.56 -3.53 -6.44
C GLU A 23 -8.39 -4.81 -5.62
N VAL A 24 -8.14 -4.65 -4.32
CA VAL A 24 -8.02 -5.75 -3.37
C VAL A 24 -8.95 -5.50 -2.20
N ARG A 25 -9.56 -6.56 -1.67
CA ARG A 25 -10.51 -6.49 -0.54
C ARG A 25 -9.98 -7.32 0.60
N GLY A 26 -10.05 -6.78 1.81
CA GLY A 26 -9.62 -7.50 3.01
C GLY A 26 -9.61 -6.60 4.22
N GLU A 27 -8.98 -7.05 5.29
CA GLU A 27 -8.74 -6.22 6.47
C GLU A 27 -7.33 -5.65 6.41
N LEU A 28 -7.15 -4.40 6.85
CA LEU A 28 -5.81 -3.81 6.95
C LEU A 28 -5.16 -4.24 8.26
N ASP A 29 -3.88 -4.56 8.17
CA ASP A 29 -3.01 -4.84 9.30
C ASP A 29 -1.72 -4.02 9.17
N LEU A 30 -1.26 -3.46 10.29
CA LEU A 30 -0.04 -2.65 10.37
C LEU A 30 0.90 -3.30 11.36
N LEU A 31 2.08 -3.71 10.88
CA LEU A 31 3.09 -4.39 11.69
C LEU A 31 4.49 -3.90 11.36
N HIS A 32 5.48 -4.30 12.16
CA HIS A 32 6.88 -4.12 11.79
C HIS A 32 7.42 -5.38 11.11
N ALA A 33 7.99 -5.22 9.92
CA ALA A 33 8.57 -6.32 9.14
C ALA A 33 10.00 -5.97 8.66
N PRO A 34 10.84 -6.99 8.44
CA PRO A 34 12.17 -6.79 7.89
C PRO A 34 12.10 -6.24 6.45
N VAL A 35 12.99 -5.31 6.13
CA VAL A 35 13.12 -4.78 4.77
C VAL A 35 13.97 -5.74 3.93
N PRO A 36 13.51 -6.15 2.73
CA PRO A 36 14.31 -6.97 1.82
C PRO A 36 15.72 -6.42 1.60
N GLY A 37 16.74 -7.21 1.93
CA GLY A 37 18.15 -6.83 1.75
C GLY A 37 18.76 -5.96 2.85
N GLU A 38 18.01 -5.63 3.91
CA GLU A 38 18.51 -4.80 5.02
C GLU A 38 18.38 -5.51 6.38
N LYS A 39 19.12 -5.02 7.39
CA LYS A 39 19.07 -5.52 8.78
C LYS A 39 18.03 -4.81 9.66
N ARG A 40 17.29 -3.84 9.12
CA ARG A 40 16.27 -3.07 9.86
C ARG A 40 14.86 -3.61 9.62
N THR A 41 13.98 -3.30 10.56
CA THR A 41 12.53 -3.48 10.42
C THR A 41 11.86 -2.13 10.28
N VAL A 42 10.77 -2.07 9.53
CA VAL A 42 9.98 -0.86 9.28
C VAL A 42 8.49 -1.17 9.42
N PRO A 43 7.63 -0.17 9.67
CA PRO A 43 6.20 -0.36 9.57
C PRO A 43 5.81 -0.76 8.15
N VAL A 44 4.94 -1.75 8.05
CA VAL A 44 4.41 -2.29 6.79
C VAL A 44 2.89 -2.41 6.94
N LEU A 45 2.17 -1.74 6.06
CA LEU A 45 0.73 -1.87 5.91
C LEU A 45 0.45 -3.00 4.92
N ARG A 46 -0.37 -3.97 5.31
CA ARG A 46 -0.72 -5.12 4.48
C ARG A 46 -2.22 -5.41 4.54
N ILE A 47 -2.66 -6.25 3.60
CA ILE A 47 -4.03 -6.76 3.56
C ILE A 47 -4.02 -8.19 4.13
N LEU A 48 -4.81 -8.46 5.16
CA LEU A 48 -4.96 -9.80 5.72
C LEU A 48 -5.64 -10.74 4.72
N GLY A 49 -5.08 -11.95 4.59
CA GLY A 49 -5.56 -12.96 3.65
C GLY A 49 -5.04 -12.80 2.22
N ASP A 50 -4.28 -11.76 1.95
CA ASP A 50 -3.45 -11.67 0.75
C ASP A 50 -2.10 -12.34 1.04
N ASP A 51 -1.55 -13.13 0.11
CA ASP A 51 -0.37 -14.00 0.27
C ASP A 51 0.97 -13.25 0.52
N GLY A 52 0.92 -12.08 1.15
CA GLY A 52 2.04 -11.15 1.29
C GLY A 52 2.39 -10.41 0.00
N LYS A 53 1.51 -10.44 -1.02
CA LYS A 53 1.77 -9.83 -2.32
C LYS A 53 1.64 -8.31 -2.30
N ASN A 54 0.68 -7.77 -1.55
CA ASN A 54 0.46 -6.34 -1.43
C ASN A 54 0.91 -5.88 -0.03
N GLN A 55 2.08 -5.23 0.01
CA GLN A 55 2.72 -4.71 1.22
C GLN A 55 3.25 -3.31 0.96
N LEU A 56 2.73 -2.32 1.68
CA LEU A 56 3.18 -0.95 1.62
C LEU A 56 4.14 -0.66 2.79
N PHE A 57 5.42 -0.55 2.48
CA PHE A 57 6.50 -0.26 3.41
C PHE A 57 6.59 1.24 3.72
N GLU A 58 6.99 1.57 4.95
CA GLU A 58 7.09 2.93 5.48
C GLU A 58 5.83 3.78 5.19
N PRO A 59 4.61 3.26 5.45
CA PRO A 59 3.37 3.90 5.05
C PRO A 59 3.17 5.21 5.82
N ARG A 60 2.90 6.28 5.06
CA ARG A 60 2.54 7.60 5.58
C ARG A 60 1.09 7.89 5.25
N LEU A 61 0.31 8.23 6.26
CA LEU A 61 -1.05 8.73 6.05
C LEU A 61 -0.99 10.11 5.40
N ILE A 62 -1.47 10.23 4.16
CA ILE A 62 -1.47 11.48 3.39
C ILE A 62 -2.86 12.11 3.28
N TYR A 63 -3.92 11.34 3.58
CA TYR A 63 -5.30 11.80 3.58
C TYR A 63 -6.16 10.93 4.50
N ALA A 64 -7.04 11.55 5.29
CA ALA A 64 -8.06 10.85 6.07
C ALA A 64 -9.31 11.72 6.17
N CYS A 65 -10.40 11.29 5.54
CA CYS A 65 -11.71 11.95 5.64
C CYS A 65 -12.82 11.02 5.13
N ALA A 66 -14.03 11.17 5.69
CA ALA A 66 -15.29 10.63 5.16
C ALA A 66 -15.22 9.20 4.58
N GLY A 67 -14.89 8.20 5.42
CA GLY A 67 -14.87 6.79 5.00
C GLY A 67 -13.71 6.44 4.05
N LYS A 68 -12.71 7.31 3.91
CA LYS A 68 -11.54 7.10 3.06
C LYS A 68 -10.25 7.51 3.74
N MET A 69 -9.23 6.66 3.61
CA MET A 69 -7.84 6.96 4.00
C MET A 69 -6.94 6.71 2.80
N LYS A 70 -5.92 7.56 2.62
CA LYS A 70 -4.86 7.33 1.64
C LYS A 70 -3.51 7.26 2.30
N PHE A 71 -2.72 6.30 1.87
CA PHE A 71 -1.36 6.10 2.33
C PHE A 71 -0.39 6.25 1.16
N SER A 72 0.77 6.83 1.41
CA SER A 72 1.92 6.82 0.49
C SER A 72 3.06 6.04 1.14
N GLY A 73 3.73 5.20 0.38
CA GLY A 73 4.84 4.38 0.87
C GLY A 73 5.59 3.73 -0.28
N LEU A 74 6.27 2.62 0.02
CA LEU A 74 7.06 1.87 -0.95
C LEU A 74 6.52 0.44 -1.12
N GLU A 75 6.40 -0.01 -2.35
CA GLU A 75 6.21 -1.44 -2.67
C GLU A 75 7.51 -2.00 -3.26
N HIS A 76 7.85 -3.23 -2.87
CA HIS A 76 8.97 -3.96 -3.47
C HIS A 76 8.43 -4.92 -4.53
N CYS A 77 8.58 -4.54 -5.80
CA CYS A 77 8.11 -5.32 -6.95
C CYS A 77 9.29 -5.59 -7.89
N ASP A 78 9.36 -6.79 -8.48
CA ASP A 78 10.37 -7.14 -9.49
C ASP A 78 11.83 -6.77 -9.11
N ARG A 79 12.16 -6.90 -7.82
CA ARG A 79 13.48 -6.57 -7.22
C ARG A 79 13.82 -5.08 -7.17
N ALA A 80 12.83 -4.21 -7.32
CA ALA A 80 12.98 -2.76 -7.22
C ALA A 80 11.93 -2.17 -6.25
N TRP A 81 12.28 -1.01 -5.70
CA TRP A 81 11.39 -0.24 -4.84
C TRP A 81 10.64 0.81 -5.66
N HIS A 82 9.33 0.85 -5.49
CA HIS A 82 8.44 1.78 -6.18
C HIS A 82 7.65 2.60 -5.18
N ALA A 83 7.60 3.92 -5.40
CA ALA A 83 6.68 4.78 -4.67
C ALA A 83 5.24 4.40 -5.04
N GLN A 84 4.39 4.29 -4.01
CA GLN A 84 3.07 3.72 -4.15
C GLN A 84 2.06 4.44 -3.27
N GLU A 85 0.87 4.69 -3.82
CA GLU A 85 -0.28 5.17 -3.07
C GLU A 85 -1.38 4.11 -2.94
N TRP A 86 -1.90 3.95 -1.73
CA TRP A 86 -3.06 3.11 -1.44
C TRP A 86 -4.24 3.99 -1.06
N SER A 87 -5.39 3.77 -1.68
CA SER A 87 -6.66 4.40 -1.35
C SER A 87 -7.57 3.36 -0.70
N CYS A 88 -7.81 3.51 0.60
CA CYS A 88 -8.58 2.58 1.42
C CYS A 88 -9.96 3.15 1.73
N GLU A 89 -11.01 2.43 1.39
CA GLU A 89 -12.40 2.81 1.62
C GLU A 89 -13.04 1.87 2.67
N PHE A 90 -13.67 2.48 3.66
CA PHE A 90 -14.34 1.85 4.80
C PHE A 90 -15.86 1.97 4.54
N ASP A 91 -16.61 0.87 4.61
CA ASP A 91 -18.05 0.79 4.29
C ASP A 91 -18.43 0.76 2.80
N TYR A 92 -17.79 -0.12 2.04
CA TYR A 92 -18.13 -0.41 0.63
C TYR A 92 -19.00 -1.67 0.47
#